data_AF-W7UWY6-F1
#
_entry.id   AF-W7UWY6-F1
#
_cell.length_a   1.000
_cell.length_b   1.000
_cell.length_c   1.000
_cell.angle_alpha   90.00
_cell.angle_beta   90.00
_cell.angle_gamma   90.00
#
_symmetry.space_group_name_H-M   'P 1'
#
loop_
_entity.id
_entity.type
_entity.pdbx_description
1 polymer ?
#
loop_
_entity_poly.entity_id
_entity_poly.type
_entity_poly.pdbx_seq_one_letter_code
_entity_poly.pdbx_strand_id
1 'polypeptide(L)'
;MPFCTQCGRPLAEGETCECRSANAQAAPDAAPQQPYNPPNSYPPPQAPYGGQPYPAYGQMPPQKKSNAWILAIIIPAICVVLLLMLAILLPASMGYVKRSNQVSHNSYANTMCKAANTAMVELDEQGEKLKGQYIISSDSDKNLAVPFNIGKFNTAMEKYLTDKPDYEYFMVIKDGTVQYIAISESWDSKKDIKATCPSARSGPRYYDQYGSGDEAKSTVTLTELYRYALKKAYT
;
A
#
# COMPACT_ATOMS: atom_id res chain seq x y z
N MET A 1 22.91 -31.70 -3.72
CA MET A 1 21.80 -31.12 -4.50
C MET A 1 21.21 -29.99 -3.67
N PRO A 2 21.26 -28.74 -4.14
CA PRO A 2 20.66 -27.63 -3.41
C PRO A 2 19.14 -27.83 -3.35
N PHE A 3 18.55 -27.55 -2.18
CA PHE A 3 17.10 -27.62 -1.97
C PHE A 3 16.60 -26.24 -1.54
N CYS A 4 15.38 -25.90 -1.96
CA CYS A 4 14.76 -24.63 -1.61
C CYS A 4 14.39 -24.62 -0.12
N THR A 5 14.97 -23.72 0.68
CA THR A 5 14.76 -23.67 2.14
C THR A 5 13.35 -23.23 2.54
N GLN A 6 12.54 -22.76 1.59
CA GLN A 6 11.17 -22.30 1.80
C GLN A 6 10.12 -23.38 1.49
N CYS A 7 10.31 -24.19 0.45
CA CYS A 7 9.32 -25.19 0.00
C CYS A 7 9.84 -26.64 -0.07
N GLY A 8 11.13 -26.87 0.19
CA GLY A 8 11.73 -28.22 0.22
C GLY A 8 11.99 -28.85 -1.14
N ARG A 9 11.69 -28.17 -2.27
CA ARG A 9 11.91 -28.71 -3.62
C ARG A 9 13.41 -28.80 -3.96
N PRO A 10 13.90 -29.91 -4.56
CA PRO A 10 15.26 -30.00 -5.08
C PRO A 10 15.42 -29.10 -6.32
N LEU A 11 16.53 -28.37 -6.39
CA LEU A 11 16.86 -27.44 -7.47
C LEU A 11 18.02 -27.96 -8.31
N ALA A 12 17.97 -27.71 -9.62
CA ALA A 12 19.11 -27.92 -10.50
C ALA A 12 20.18 -26.82 -10.30
N GLU A 13 21.41 -27.07 -10.72
CA GLU A 13 22.50 -26.09 -10.60
C GLU A 13 22.18 -24.82 -11.40
N GLY A 14 22.01 -23.69 -10.69
CA GLY A 14 21.67 -22.39 -11.28
C GLY A 14 20.18 -22.03 -11.29
N GLU A 15 19.29 -22.93 -10.85
CA GLU A 15 17.83 -22.66 -10.79
C GLU A 15 17.48 -21.81 -9.55
N THR A 16 16.73 -20.73 -9.74
CA THR A 16 16.17 -19.91 -8.65
C THR A 16 14.72 -20.30 -8.36
N CYS A 17 14.38 -20.44 -7.09
CA CYS A 17 13.12 -21.01 -6.62
C CYS A 17 11.99 -19.93 -6.61
N GLU A 18 11.00 -20.05 -7.50
CA GLU A 18 9.86 -19.11 -7.61
C GLU A 18 8.70 -19.37 -6.62
N CYS A 19 8.96 -20.05 -5.49
CA CYS A 19 7.93 -20.41 -4.50
C CYS A 19 7.30 -19.21 -3.76
N ARG A 20 7.61 -17.98 -4.15
CA ARG A 20 7.04 -16.75 -3.57
C ARG A 20 5.84 -16.20 -4.36
N SER A 21 5.33 -16.94 -5.34
CA SER A 21 4.16 -16.57 -6.15
C SER A 21 3.01 -17.56 -5.95
N ALA A 22 2.00 -17.11 -5.19
CA ALA A 22 0.59 -17.55 -5.14
C ALA A 22 0.23 -19.03 -5.39
N ASN A 23 -0.38 -19.65 -4.36
CA ASN A 23 -1.34 -20.77 -4.41
C ASN A 23 -0.91 -22.07 -5.10
N ALA A 24 -0.51 -23.07 -4.30
CA ALA A 24 -0.86 -24.47 -4.59
C ALA A 24 -0.95 -25.29 -3.30
N GLN A 25 -1.96 -26.16 -3.31
CA GLN A 25 -2.53 -26.95 -2.24
C GLN A 25 -1.56 -27.78 -1.38
N ALA A 26 -1.99 -27.99 -0.15
CA ALA A 26 -1.43 -28.93 0.80
C ALA A 26 -1.67 -30.42 0.41
N ALA A 27 -0.77 -31.24 0.97
CA ALA A 27 -0.85 -32.68 1.28
C ALA A 27 -0.40 -33.70 0.21
N PRO A 28 0.01 -34.95 0.58
CA PRO A 28 0.30 -35.51 1.91
C PRO A 28 1.71 -36.11 2.07
N ASP A 29 2.09 -36.35 3.33
CA ASP A 29 3.33 -37.00 3.77
C ASP A 29 3.52 -38.43 3.24
N ALA A 30 4.71 -38.71 2.70
CA ALA A 30 5.19 -40.05 2.42
C ALA A 30 6.43 -40.38 3.28
N ALA A 31 6.23 -41.39 4.13
CA ALA A 31 7.10 -42.16 5.02
C ALA A 31 8.65 -42.01 4.93
N PRO A 32 9.35 -42.01 6.09
CA PRO A 32 10.81 -42.13 6.12
C PRO A 32 11.28 -43.57 5.87
N GLN A 33 12.23 -43.74 4.95
CA GLN A 33 12.96 -44.98 4.71
C GLN A 33 13.99 -45.27 5.80
N GLN A 34 14.06 -46.53 6.22
CA GLN A 34 15.05 -47.07 7.16
C GLN A 34 16.35 -47.51 6.45
N PRO A 35 17.52 -47.49 7.12
CA PRO A 35 18.79 -47.89 6.52
C PRO A 35 18.98 -49.41 6.46
N TYR A 36 19.54 -49.86 5.34
CA TYR A 36 19.92 -51.23 5.04
C TYR A 36 21.16 -51.68 5.83
N ASN A 37 21.15 -52.90 6.38
CA ASN A 37 22.34 -53.56 6.96
C ASN A 37 22.36 -55.06 6.60
N PRO A 38 23.49 -55.63 6.13
CA PRO A 38 23.56 -57.00 5.58
C PRO A 38 23.82 -58.09 6.64
N PRO A 39 23.74 -59.39 6.27
CA PRO A 39 23.36 -60.47 7.18
C PRO A 39 24.57 -61.23 7.73
N ASN A 40 24.48 -61.68 8.99
CA ASN A 40 25.30 -62.82 9.43
C ASN A 40 24.67 -63.62 10.59
N SER A 41 24.20 -64.80 10.21
CA SER A 41 24.44 -66.15 10.76
C SER A 41 24.37 -66.49 12.27
N TYR A 42 23.69 -67.64 12.48
CA TYR A 42 23.66 -68.62 13.58
C TYR A 42 22.63 -68.48 14.73
N PRO A 43 21.79 -69.52 14.97
CA PRO A 43 20.85 -69.59 16.09
C PRO A 43 21.38 -70.41 17.28
N PRO A 44 21.16 -69.96 18.52
CA PRO A 44 21.14 -70.84 19.69
C PRO A 44 19.87 -70.59 20.57
N PRO A 45 19.58 -71.39 21.60
CA PRO A 45 18.42 -72.28 21.65
C PRO A 45 17.23 -71.72 22.47
N GLN A 46 16.05 -72.29 22.25
CA GLN A 46 14.82 -72.00 22.99
C GLN A 46 14.95 -72.35 24.48
N ALA A 47 14.53 -71.42 25.33
CA ALA A 47 14.34 -71.60 26.76
C ALA A 47 12.88 -71.22 27.14
N PRO A 48 12.33 -71.80 28.22
CA PRO A 48 10.93 -72.22 28.28
C PRO A 48 9.97 -71.14 28.79
N TYR A 49 8.72 -71.26 28.34
CA TYR A 49 7.53 -70.54 28.81
C TYR A 49 7.45 -70.54 30.36
N GLY A 50 7.67 -69.36 30.95
CA GLY A 50 7.38 -69.07 32.35
C GLY A 50 6.21 -68.08 32.43
N GLY A 51 5.07 -68.55 32.92
CA GLY A 51 3.85 -67.75 33.02
C GLY A 51 4.00 -66.53 33.92
N GLN A 52 3.28 -65.46 33.58
CA GLN A 52 2.97 -64.40 34.53
C GLN A 52 1.46 -64.17 34.62
N PRO A 53 0.95 -63.87 35.83
CA PRO A 53 -0.47 -63.94 36.15
C PRO A 53 -1.23 -62.72 35.64
N TYR A 54 -2.50 -62.91 35.28
CA TYR A 54 -3.45 -61.85 34.96
C TYR A 54 -3.49 -60.78 36.07
N PRO A 55 -3.51 -59.46 35.72
CA PRO A 55 -3.69 -58.42 36.72
C PRO A 55 -5.13 -58.40 37.25
N ALA A 56 -5.23 -58.23 38.57
CA ALA A 56 -6.46 -58.17 39.33
C ALA A 56 -7.31 -56.95 38.96
N TYR A 57 -8.61 -57.17 38.75
CA TYR A 57 -9.63 -56.14 38.65
C TYR A 57 -9.68 -55.34 39.98
N GLY A 58 -9.29 -54.06 39.95
CA GLY A 58 -9.43 -53.21 41.15
C GLY A 58 -8.65 -51.89 41.24
N GLN A 59 -7.88 -51.46 40.23
CA GLN A 59 -7.21 -50.16 40.29
C GLN A 59 -7.94 -49.12 39.44
N MET A 60 -8.70 -48.22 40.09
CA MET A 60 -9.13 -46.97 39.46
C MET A 60 -7.88 -46.18 39.04
N PRO A 61 -7.78 -45.69 37.79
CA PRO A 61 -6.63 -44.92 37.36
C PRO A 61 -6.53 -43.61 38.19
N PRO A 62 -5.31 -43.12 38.49
CA PRO A 62 -5.13 -41.88 39.22
C PRO A 62 -5.82 -40.74 38.47
N GLN A 63 -6.75 -40.03 39.13
CA GLN A 63 -7.41 -38.88 38.52
C GLN A 63 -6.38 -37.78 38.24
N LYS A 64 -6.12 -37.55 36.94
CA LYS A 64 -5.28 -36.46 36.47
C LYS A 64 -5.98 -35.14 36.83
N LYS A 65 -5.49 -34.43 37.85
CA LYS A 65 -6.00 -33.13 38.28
C LYS A 65 -5.90 -32.16 37.10
N SER A 66 -7.04 -31.83 36.50
CA SER A 66 -7.09 -30.99 35.31
C SER A 66 -6.81 -29.54 35.68
N ASN A 67 -5.71 -28.99 35.18
CA ASN A 67 -5.37 -27.57 35.29
C ASN A 67 -6.23 -26.70 34.33
N ALA A 68 -7.34 -27.22 33.80
CA ALA A 68 -8.23 -26.50 32.90
C ALA A 68 -8.77 -25.19 33.51
N TRP A 69 -8.91 -25.12 34.83
CA TRP A 69 -9.30 -23.89 35.53
C TRP A 69 -8.24 -22.78 35.41
N ILE A 70 -6.95 -23.14 35.31
CA ILE A 70 -5.85 -22.19 35.10
C ILE A 70 -5.91 -21.65 33.66
N LEU A 71 -6.14 -22.52 32.67
CA LEU A 71 -6.33 -22.11 31.28
C LEU A 71 -7.56 -21.20 31.12
N ALA A 72 -8.65 -21.48 31.85
CA ALA A 72 -9.86 -20.66 31.85
C ALA A 72 -9.64 -19.24 32.41
N ILE A 73 -8.57 -18.99 33.17
CA ILE A 73 -8.20 -17.65 33.66
C ILE A 73 -7.16 -17.01 32.74
N ILE A 74 -6.17 -17.78 32.27
CA ILE A 74 -5.10 -17.27 31.41
C ILE A 74 -5.63 -16.83 30.05
N ILE A 75 -6.52 -17.60 29.43
CA ILE A 75 -7.09 -17.28 28.12
C ILE A 75 -7.81 -15.92 28.13
N PRO A 76 -8.79 -15.65 29.02
CA PRO A 76 -9.43 -14.34 29.05
C PRO A 76 -8.45 -13.21 29.42
N ALA A 77 -7.46 -13.46 30.30
CA ALA A 77 -6.45 -12.46 30.62
C ALA A 77 -5.61 -12.08 29.37
N ILE A 78 -5.17 -13.06 28.58
CA ILE A 78 -4.45 -12.82 27.31
C ILE A 78 -5.35 -12.10 26.31
N CYS A 79 -6.62 -12.50 26.18
CA CYS A 79 -7.57 -11.83 25.29
C CYS A 79 -7.76 -10.36 25.67
N VAL A 80 -7.88 -10.03 26.96
CA VAL A 80 -8.00 -8.63 27.42
C VAL A 80 -6.74 -7.83 27.08
N VAL A 81 -5.55 -8.40 27.30
CA VAL A 81 -4.28 -7.72 26.95
C VAL A 81 -4.17 -7.51 25.44
N LEU A 82 -4.52 -8.48 24.62
CA LEU A 82 -4.52 -8.35 23.16
C LEU A 82 -5.52 -7.30 22.67
N LEU A 83 -6.73 -7.26 23.24
CA LEU A 83 -7.74 -6.25 22.92
C LEU A 83 -7.26 -4.84 23.30
N LEU A 84 -6.63 -4.68 24.46
CA LEU A 84 -6.05 -3.40 24.88
C LEU A 84 -4.90 -2.95 23.97
N MET A 85 -4.02 -3.87 23.58
CA MET A 85 -2.94 -3.58 22.63
C MET A 85 -3.49 -3.16 21.26
N LEU A 86 -4.45 -3.89 20.71
CA LEU A 86 -5.10 -3.54 19.45
C LEU A 86 -5.83 -2.19 19.53
N ALA A 87 -6.49 -1.89 20.65
CA ALA A 87 -7.20 -0.63 20.83
C ALA A 87 -6.28 0.61 20.78
N ILE A 88 -5.01 0.47 21.18
CA ILE A 88 -4.02 1.57 21.11
C ILE A 88 -3.33 1.60 19.74
N LEU A 89 -3.05 0.44 19.14
CA LEU A 89 -2.29 0.34 17.89
C LEU A 89 -3.13 0.76 16.67
N LEU A 90 -4.43 0.48 16.65
CA LEU A 90 -5.31 0.76 15.50
C LEU A 90 -5.49 2.27 15.23
N PRO A 91 -5.75 3.14 16.23
CA PRO A 91 -5.82 4.59 15.97
C PRO A 91 -4.49 5.16 15.48
N ALA A 92 -3.36 4.69 16.03
CA ALA A 92 -2.03 5.16 15.66
C ALA A 92 -1.68 4.79 14.21
N SER A 93 -1.99 3.57 13.77
CA SER A 93 -1.73 3.13 12.40
C SER A 93 -2.62 3.84 11.38
N MET A 94 -3.89 4.12 11.69
CA MET A 94 -4.76 4.91 10.82
C MET A 94 -4.25 6.33 10.57
N GLY A 95 -3.72 6.99 11.60
CA GLY A 95 -3.11 8.31 11.46
C GLY A 95 -1.86 8.30 10.57
N TYR A 96 -1.02 7.28 10.75
CA TYR A 96 0.18 7.10 9.95
C TYR A 96 -0.14 6.87 8.47
N VAL A 97 -1.08 5.97 8.17
CA VAL A 97 -1.52 5.66 6.78
C VAL A 97 -2.09 6.90 6.09
N LYS A 98 -2.92 7.70 6.79
CA LYS A 98 -3.44 8.96 6.21
C LYS A 98 -2.32 9.93 5.87
N ARG A 99 -1.32 10.07 6.75
CA ARG A 99 -0.18 10.95 6.52
C ARG A 99 0.72 10.44 5.41
N SER A 100 1.01 9.14 5.34
CA SER A 100 1.80 8.57 4.26
C SER A 100 1.13 8.76 2.90
N ASN A 101 -0.20 8.55 2.84
CA ASN A 101 -0.97 8.79 1.63
C ASN A 101 -0.95 10.27 1.25
N GLN A 102 -1.16 11.21 2.19
CA GLN A 102 -1.06 12.65 1.91
C GLN A 102 0.32 13.04 1.36
N VAL A 103 1.40 12.50 1.91
CA VAL A 103 2.76 12.75 1.43
C VAL A 103 2.96 12.20 0.01
N SER A 104 2.45 11.00 -0.27
CA SER A 104 2.48 10.42 -1.62
C SER A 104 1.73 11.29 -2.64
N HIS A 105 0.53 11.74 -2.32
CA HIS A 105 -0.25 12.64 -3.18
C HIS A 105 0.47 13.98 -3.38
N ASN A 106 1.04 14.57 -2.33
CA ASN A 106 1.83 15.80 -2.44
C ASN A 106 3.07 15.61 -3.33
N SER A 107 3.73 14.46 -3.23
CA SER A 107 4.84 14.11 -4.12
C SER A 107 4.39 14.05 -5.57
N TYR A 108 3.24 13.42 -5.85
CA TYR A 108 2.68 13.37 -7.20
C TYR A 108 2.28 14.76 -7.73
N ALA A 109 1.62 15.61 -6.93
CA ALA A 109 1.30 16.99 -7.32
C ALA A 109 2.57 17.80 -7.68
N ASN A 110 3.67 17.59 -6.94
CA ASN A 110 4.95 18.23 -7.25
C ASN A 110 5.57 17.69 -8.55
N THR A 111 5.50 16.38 -8.79
CA THR A 111 5.92 15.78 -10.08
C THR A 111 5.11 16.35 -11.23
N MET A 112 3.80 16.45 -11.07
CA MET A 112 2.91 17.02 -12.06
C MET A 112 3.20 18.50 -12.33
N CYS A 113 3.52 19.29 -11.30
CA CYS A 113 3.92 20.69 -11.46
C CYS A 113 5.24 20.83 -12.24
N LYS A 114 6.21 19.95 -11.99
CA LYS A 114 7.46 19.92 -12.77
C LYS A 114 7.18 19.55 -14.22
N ALA A 115 6.43 18.47 -14.45
CA ALA A 115 6.03 18.01 -15.78
C ALA A 115 5.30 19.10 -16.57
N ALA A 116 4.34 19.78 -15.92
CA ALA A 116 3.59 20.88 -16.52
C ALA A 116 4.49 22.08 -16.86
N ASN A 117 5.40 22.48 -15.97
CA ASN A 117 6.36 23.56 -16.28
C ASN A 117 7.31 23.16 -17.43
N THR A 118 7.80 21.92 -17.47
CA THR A 118 8.62 21.44 -18.59
C THR A 118 7.84 21.43 -19.90
N ALA A 119 6.57 21.01 -19.87
CA ALA A 119 5.68 21.08 -21.03
C ALA A 119 5.44 22.52 -21.50
N MET A 120 5.32 23.48 -20.58
CA MET A 120 5.23 24.90 -20.94
C MET A 120 6.49 25.38 -21.66
N VAL A 121 7.69 25.00 -21.17
CA VAL A 121 8.94 25.33 -21.86
C VAL A 121 8.98 24.73 -23.27
N GLU A 122 8.60 23.46 -23.45
CA GLU A 122 8.52 22.86 -24.79
C GLU A 122 7.57 23.62 -25.73
N LEU A 123 6.42 24.09 -25.22
CA LEU A 123 5.47 24.86 -26.01
C LEU A 123 5.99 26.26 -26.37
N ASP A 124 6.72 26.89 -25.46
CA ASP A 124 7.37 28.19 -25.71
C ASP A 124 8.42 28.05 -26.83
N GLU A 125 9.23 26.99 -26.78
CA GLU A 125 10.21 26.65 -27.83
C GLU A 125 9.55 26.37 -29.19
N GLN A 126 8.33 25.84 -29.19
CA GLN A 126 7.52 25.64 -30.40
C GLN A 126 6.83 26.91 -30.90
N GLY A 127 6.98 28.04 -30.21
CA GLY A 127 6.41 29.34 -30.57
C GLY A 127 4.93 29.51 -30.19
N GLU A 128 4.40 28.70 -29.29
CA GLU A 128 3.05 28.88 -28.76
C GLU A 128 2.96 30.14 -27.87
N LYS A 129 1.81 30.81 -27.87
CA LYS A 129 1.61 32.02 -27.06
C LYS A 129 1.25 31.64 -25.63
N LEU A 130 2.19 31.74 -24.70
CA LEU A 130 1.97 31.33 -23.29
C LEU A 130 1.63 32.48 -22.33
N LYS A 131 1.60 33.73 -22.80
CA LYS A 131 1.35 34.91 -21.97
C LYS A 131 -0.09 34.98 -21.46
N GLY A 132 -0.26 35.59 -20.30
CA GLY A 132 -1.55 35.78 -19.64
C GLY A 132 -1.80 34.76 -18.52
N GLN A 133 -3.00 34.81 -17.97
CA GLN A 133 -3.42 33.97 -16.86
C GLN A 133 -4.59 33.07 -17.28
N TYR A 134 -4.41 31.77 -17.12
CA TYR A 134 -5.35 30.75 -17.58
C TYR A 134 -5.34 29.53 -16.64
N ILE A 135 -6.41 28.75 -16.74
CA ILE A 135 -6.58 27.52 -15.96
C ILE A 135 -6.70 26.35 -16.92
N ILE A 136 -5.90 25.31 -16.69
CA ILE A 136 -5.98 24.03 -17.38
C ILE A 136 -6.44 22.98 -16.38
N SER A 137 -7.28 22.06 -16.81
CA SER A 137 -7.91 21.05 -15.97
C SER A 137 -8.02 19.71 -16.70
N SER A 138 -8.12 18.63 -15.94
CA SER A 138 -8.47 17.30 -16.45
C SER A 138 -9.85 17.29 -17.13
N ASP A 139 -10.78 18.07 -16.59
CA ASP A 139 -12.10 18.29 -17.18
C ASP A 139 -12.04 19.46 -18.17
N SER A 140 -12.28 19.16 -19.44
CA SER A 140 -12.17 20.14 -20.52
C SER A 140 -13.09 21.34 -20.35
N ASP A 141 -14.25 21.15 -19.70
CA ASP A 141 -15.26 22.18 -19.49
C ASP A 141 -14.86 23.19 -18.39
N LYS A 142 -13.83 22.84 -17.60
CA LYS A 142 -13.27 23.69 -16.54
C LYS A 142 -12.02 24.45 -16.98
N ASN A 143 -11.56 24.25 -18.21
CA ASN A 143 -10.49 25.06 -18.80
C ASN A 143 -10.96 26.51 -18.98
N LEU A 144 -10.07 27.47 -18.72
CA LEU A 144 -10.40 28.89 -18.82
C LEU A 144 -9.28 29.68 -19.47
N ALA A 145 -9.64 30.47 -20.49
CA ALA A 145 -8.78 31.45 -21.16
C ALA A 145 -7.45 30.88 -21.73
N VAL A 146 -7.40 29.58 -22.06
CA VAL A 146 -6.17 28.95 -22.54
C VAL A 146 -5.83 29.46 -23.96
N PRO A 147 -4.65 30.08 -24.16
CA PRO A 147 -4.32 30.74 -25.43
C PRO A 147 -3.73 29.82 -26.52
N PHE A 148 -3.63 28.52 -26.26
CA PHE A 148 -3.00 27.53 -27.14
C PHE A 148 -3.79 26.21 -27.16
N ASN A 149 -3.33 25.26 -27.98
CA ASN A 149 -3.94 23.94 -28.08
C ASN A 149 -3.62 23.06 -26.83
N ILE A 150 -4.63 22.80 -26.00
CA ILE A 150 -4.51 22.00 -24.77
C ILE A 150 -4.04 20.57 -25.05
N GLY A 151 -4.40 19.98 -26.18
CA GLY A 151 -3.96 18.64 -26.56
C GLY A 151 -2.44 18.54 -26.71
N LYS A 152 -1.79 19.59 -27.25
CA LYS A 152 -0.31 19.65 -27.32
C LYS A 152 0.30 19.72 -25.92
N PHE A 153 -0.26 20.54 -25.04
CA PHE A 153 0.17 20.62 -23.65
C PHE A 153 0.04 19.28 -22.92
N ASN A 154 -1.13 18.64 -23.01
CA ASN A 154 -1.36 17.34 -22.39
C ASN A 154 -0.35 16.32 -22.91
N THR A 155 -0.18 16.24 -24.24
CA THR A 155 0.80 15.33 -24.85
C THR A 155 2.23 15.59 -24.35
N ALA A 156 2.65 16.86 -24.25
CA ALA A 156 3.95 17.23 -23.74
C ALA A 156 4.12 16.87 -22.25
N MET A 157 3.13 17.20 -21.41
CA MET A 157 3.14 16.91 -19.98
C MET A 157 3.20 15.41 -19.70
N GLU A 158 2.45 14.61 -20.45
CA GLU A 158 2.38 13.16 -20.28
C GLU A 158 3.71 12.45 -20.52
N LYS A 159 4.60 12.99 -21.36
CA LYS A 159 5.96 12.44 -21.56
C LYS A 159 6.77 12.40 -20.25
N TYR A 160 6.46 13.29 -19.31
CA TYR A 160 7.18 13.45 -18.05
C TYR A 160 6.49 12.80 -16.86
N LEU A 161 5.32 12.18 -17.08
CA LEU A 161 4.59 11.43 -16.06
C LEU A 161 4.85 9.93 -16.25
N THR A 162 5.66 9.35 -15.37
CA THR A 162 6.00 7.91 -15.41
C THR A 162 4.80 7.03 -15.11
N ASP A 163 3.96 7.48 -14.17
CA ASP A 163 2.74 6.81 -13.75
C ASP A 163 1.58 7.79 -13.93
N LYS A 164 0.45 7.31 -14.48
CA LYS A 164 -0.81 8.05 -14.58
C LYS A 164 -1.83 7.47 -13.60
N PRO A 165 -1.75 7.78 -12.30
CA PRO A 165 -2.89 7.62 -11.43
C PRO A 165 -4.07 8.43 -12.00
N ASP A 166 -5.26 7.86 -11.90
CA ASP A 166 -6.50 8.46 -12.35
C ASP A 166 -6.92 9.57 -11.37
N TYR A 167 -6.26 10.73 -11.50
CA TYR A 167 -6.54 11.92 -10.71
C TYR A 167 -7.18 13.00 -11.56
N GLU A 168 -8.19 13.62 -10.98
CA GLU A 168 -8.71 14.89 -11.42
C GLU A 168 -7.78 16.01 -10.96
N TYR A 169 -7.62 17.02 -11.79
CA TYR A 169 -6.74 18.14 -11.50
C TYR A 169 -7.22 19.46 -12.10
N PHE A 170 -6.72 20.54 -11.52
CA PHE A 170 -6.61 21.81 -12.22
C PHE A 170 -5.30 22.50 -11.86
N MET A 171 -4.85 23.37 -12.75
CA MET A 171 -3.65 24.17 -12.59
C MET A 171 -3.89 25.61 -13.02
N VAL A 172 -3.36 26.54 -12.24
CA VAL A 172 -3.36 27.97 -12.55
C VAL A 172 -1.99 28.32 -13.12
N ILE A 173 -1.98 28.84 -14.34
CA ILE A 173 -0.78 29.21 -15.07
C ILE A 173 -0.79 30.71 -15.30
N LYS A 174 0.36 31.34 -15.11
CA LYS A 174 0.58 32.76 -15.34
C LYS A 174 1.86 32.94 -16.13
N ASP A 175 1.72 33.57 -17.29
CA ASP A 175 2.83 33.89 -18.21
C ASP A 175 3.73 32.68 -18.50
N GLY A 176 3.11 31.54 -18.80
CA GLY A 176 3.80 30.28 -19.11
C GLY A 176 4.38 29.54 -17.91
N THR A 177 4.20 30.05 -16.68
CA THR A 177 4.66 29.39 -15.45
C THR A 177 3.49 28.85 -14.64
N VAL A 178 3.57 27.60 -14.22
CA VAL A 178 2.57 26.99 -13.33
C VAL A 178 2.72 27.58 -11.93
N GLN A 179 1.70 28.31 -11.48
CA GLN A 179 1.68 28.95 -10.16
C GLN A 179 1.09 28.02 -9.10
N TYR A 180 0.13 27.18 -9.50
CA TYR A 180 -0.60 26.32 -8.60
C TYR A 180 -1.15 25.10 -9.33
N ILE A 181 -1.13 23.94 -8.67
CA ILE A 181 -1.84 22.73 -9.06
C ILE A 181 -2.61 22.22 -7.85
N ALA A 182 -3.83 21.74 -8.07
CA ALA A 182 -4.52 20.86 -7.13
C ALA A 182 -4.93 19.57 -7.82
N ILE A 183 -4.80 18.46 -7.11
CA ILE A 183 -5.18 17.12 -7.56
C ILE A 183 -6.07 16.43 -6.52
N SER A 184 -6.96 15.55 -6.99
CA SER A 184 -7.74 14.63 -6.15
C SER A 184 -8.23 13.44 -6.97
N GLU A 185 -8.68 12.37 -6.31
CA GLU A 185 -9.31 11.22 -6.99
C GLU A 185 -10.65 11.61 -7.65
N SER A 186 -11.33 12.64 -7.14
CA SER A 186 -12.55 13.16 -7.74
C SER A 186 -12.78 14.64 -7.48
N TRP A 187 -13.63 15.27 -8.29
CA TRP A 187 -13.97 16.69 -8.18
C TRP A 187 -14.69 17.06 -6.88
N ASP A 188 -15.68 16.24 -6.49
CA ASP A 188 -16.70 16.63 -5.51
C ASP A 188 -16.64 15.83 -4.20
N SER A 189 -15.73 14.86 -4.07
CA SER A 189 -15.62 14.08 -2.83
C SER A 189 -14.93 14.87 -1.73
N LYS A 190 -15.60 14.91 -0.57
CA LYS A 190 -15.03 15.44 0.67
C LYS A 190 -14.09 14.47 1.38
N LYS A 191 -14.08 13.20 0.97
CA LYS A 191 -13.31 12.13 1.63
C LYS A 191 -11.95 11.90 0.99
N ASP A 192 -11.82 12.25 -0.28
CA ASP A 192 -10.60 11.99 -1.04
C ASP A 192 -9.45 12.83 -0.50
N ILE A 193 -8.24 12.37 -0.74
CA ILE A 193 -7.02 13.10 -0.40
C ILE A 193 -6.81 14.17 -1.48
N LYS A 194 -6.51 15.39 -1.03
CA LYS A 194 -6.24 16.53 -1.91
C LYS A 194 -4.81 16.92 -1.70
N ALA A 195 -4.08 17.03 -2.79
CA ALA A 195 -2.71 17.52 -2.78
C ALA A 195 -2.60 18.75 -3.66
N THR A 196 -1.72 19.66 -3.27
CA THR A 196 -1.47 20.88 -4.02
C THR A 196 0.02 21.04 -4.27
N CYS A 197 0.37 21.71 -5.35
CA CYS A 197 1.70 22.23 -5.58
C CYS A 197 1.58 23.75 -5.78
N PRO A 198 2.23 24.60 -4.97
CA PRO A 198 3.03 24.27 -3.79
C PRO A 198 2.26 23.49 -2.70
N SER A 199 2.94 22.54 -2.04
CA SER A 199 2.35 21.68 -1.01
C SER A 199 2.49 22.24 0.41
N ALA A 200 1.50 22.03 1.29
CA ALA A 200 1.62 22.26 2.73
C ALA A 200 1.97 20.96 3.50
N ARG A 201 2.37 21.12 4.77
CA ARG A 201 2.66 19.99 5.68
C ARG A 201 1.39 19.27 6.15
N SER A 202 0.26 19.96 6.21
CA SER A 202 -0.96 19.51 6.90
C SER A 202 -2.16 19.24 5.97
N GLY A 203 -2.08 19.60 4.68
CA GLY A 203 -3.20 19.45 3.75
C GLY A 203 -3.07 20.28 2.47
N PRO A 204 -4.16 20.38 1.69
CA PRO A 204 -4.22 21.24 0.50
C PRO A 204 -4.21 22.72 0.91
N ARG A 205 -3.75 23.59 0.00
CA ARG A 205 -3.77 25.04 0.18
C ARG A 205 -4.70 25.69 -0.82
N TYR A 206 -5.31 26.81 -0.46
CA TYR A 206 -6.02 27.63 -1.45
C TYR A 206 -5.02 28.30 -2.40
N TYR A 207 -5.45 28.56 -3.63
CA TYR A 207 -4.69 29.41 -4.55
C TYR A 207 -4.69 30.87 -4.07
N ASP A 208 -3.55 31.56 -4.23
CA ASP A 208 -3.48 33.02 -4.14
C ASP A 208 -2.63 33.60 -5.28
N GLN A 209 -2.58 34.93 -5.39
CA GLN A 209 -1.84 35.62 -6.46
C GLN A 209 -0.32 35.34 -6.47
N TYR A 210 0.21 34.77 -5.39
CA TYR A 210 1.62 34.39 -5.23
C TYR A 210 1.83 32.86 -5.41
N GLY A 211 0.78 32.14 -5.83
CA GLY A 211 0.78 30.71 -6.10
C GLY A 211 0.09 29.89 -5.02
N SER A 212 0.26 30.18 -3.73
CA SER A 212 -0.35 29.39 -2.66
C SER A 212 -0.62 30.18 -1.38
N GLY A 213 -1.90 30.28 -1.03
CA GLY A 213 -2.40 30.99 0.15
C GLY A 213 -2.59 30.09 1.36
N ASP A 214 -3.63 30.35 2.14
CA ASP A 214 -3.90 29.66 3.41
C ASP A 214 -4.15 28.15 3.25
N GLU A 215 -3.89 27.40 4.32
CA GLU A 215 -4.24 25.99 4.39
C GLU A 215 -5.76 25.82 4.32
N ALA A 216 -6.20 24.95 3.41
CA ALA A 216 -7.61 24.61 3.27
C ALA A 216 -8.00 23.50 4.27
N LYS A 217 -9.29 23.43 4.59
CA LYS A 217 -9.82 22.35 5.43
C LYS A 217 -9.61 21.01 4.71
N SER A 218 -9.31 19.95 5.46
CA SER A 218 -9.16 18.60 4.89
C SER A 218 -10.39 18.08 4.15
N THR A 219 -11.57 18.64 4.45
CA THR A 219 -12.84 18.30 3.79
C THR A 219 -13.16 19.12 2.56
N VAL A 220 -12.29 20.07 2.17
CA VAL A 220 -12.46 20.86 0.94
C VAL A 220 -12.48 19.92 -0.27
N THR A 221 -13.34 20.19 -1.23
CA THR A 221 -13.41 19.49 -2.51
C THR A 221 -12.51 20.15 -3.55
N LEU A 222 -12.15 19.42 -4.62
CA LEU A 222 -11.39 20.00 -5.72
C LEU A 222 -12.21 21.10 -6.43
N THR A 223 -13.53 20.91 -6.54
CA THR A 223 -14.46 21.93 -7.05
C THR A 223 -14.44 23.22 -6.22
N GLU A 224 -14.39 23.14 -4.90
CA GLU A 224 -14.28 24.32 -4.03
C GLU A 224 -12.93 25.03 -4.20
N LEU A 225 -11.83 24.27 -4.29
CA LEU A 225 -10.50 24.83 -4.57
C LEU A 225 -10.48 25.54 -5.93
N TYR A 226 -11.08 24.94 -6.96
CA TYR A 226 -11.18 25.51 -8.31
C TYR A 226 -12.00 26.80 -8.32
N ARG A 227 -13.19 26.81 -7.69
CA ARG A 227 -14.02 28.03 -7.58
C ARG A 227 -13.30 29.15 -6.83
N TYR A 228 -12.55 28.80 -5.78
CA TYR A 228 -11.74 29.78 -5.05
C TYR A 228 -10.62 30.34 -5.94
N ALA A 229 -9.94 29.47 -6.70
CA ALA A 229 -8.90 29.87 -7.63
C ALA A 229 -9.44 30.78 -8.73
N LEU A 230 -10.58 30.43 -9.34
CA LEU A 230 -11.28 31.28 -10.33
C LEU A 230 -11.54 32.68 -9.79
N LYS A 231 -12.13 32.77 -8.60
CA LYS A 231 -12.42 34.07 -7.98
C LYS A 231 -11.13 34.85 -7.76
N LYS A 232 -10.06 34.23 -7.26
CA LYS A 232 -8.80 34.95 -6.99
C LYS A 232 -7.98 35.29 -8.23
N ALA A 233 -8.13 34.52 -9.31
CA ALA A 233 -7.39 34.71 -10.56
C ALA A 233 -7.93 35.86 -11.41
N TYR A 234 -9.23 36.18 -11.30
CA TYR A 234 -9.93 37.11 -12.18
C TYR A 234 -10.71 38.21 -11.45
N THR A 235 -10.40 38.46 -10.17
CA THR A 235 -10.90 39.61 -9.41
C THR A 235 -9.74 40.44 -8.93
#